data_AF-A0A964MZZ1-F1
#
_entry.id   AF-A0A964MZZ1-F1
#
_cell.length_a   1.000
_cell.length_b   1.000
_cell.length_c   1.000
_cell.angle_alpha   90.00
_cell.angle_beta   90.00
_cell.angle_gamma   90.00
#
_symmetry.space_group_name_H-M   'P 1'
#
loop_
_entity.id
_entity.type
_entity.pdbx_description
1 polymer ?
#
loop_
_entity_poly.entity_id
_entity_poly.type
_entity_poly.pdbx_seq_one_letter_code
_entity_poly.pdbx_strand_id
1 'polypeptide(L)' 'MADAGVMVLFHYQPLNLAAAGRRLGVPEACPVSESVSTRLVRLPLYANLDDDEVDLIVEQALRFVP' A
#
# COMPACT_ATOMS: atom_id res chain seq x y z
N MET A 1 -1.67 4.34 -12.12
CA MET A 1 -2.69 3.28 -12.07
C MET A 1 -4.11 3.84 -11.93
N ALA A 2 -4.33 4.87 -11.09
CA ALA A 2 -5.64 5.51 -10.96
C ALA A 2 -6.23 6.02 -12.29
N ASP A 3 -5.40 6.63 -13.15
CA ASP A 3 -5.83 7.10 -14.48
C ASP A 3 -6.29 5.97 -15.42
N ALA A 4 -5.84 4.73 -15.15
CA ALA A 4 -6.28 3.52 -15.84
C ALA A 4 -7.48 2.84 -15.14
N GLY A 5 -8.12 3.51 -14.18
CA GLY A 5 -9.24 2.98 -13.42
C GLY A 5 -8.87 2.01 -12.29
N VAL A 6 -7.58 1.74 -12.07
CA VAL A 6 -7.13 0.79 -11.05
C VAL A 6 -6.85 1.51 -9.73
N MET A 7 -7.71 1.27 -8.73
CA MET A 7 -7.55 1.83 -7.38
C MET A 7 -6.51 1.06 -6.57
N VAL A 8 -5.44 1.75 -6.18
CA VAL A 8 -4.32 1.19 -5.41
C VAL A 8 -4.18 1.97 -4.10
N LEU A 9 -4.08 1.26 -2.97
CA LEU A 9 -4.08 1.87 -1.64
C LEU A 9 -2.82 1.51 -0.85
N PHE A 10 -2.26 2.45 -0.09
CA PHE A 10 -1.16 2.19 0.85
C PHE A 10 -1.65 1.40 2.08
N HIS A 11 -0.72 0.78 2.81
CA HIS A 11 -1.02 0.04 4.04
C HIS A 11 0.25 -0.30 4.84
N TYR A 12 0.42 0.03 6.11
CA TYR A 12 -0.26 1.06 6.91
C TYR A 12 0.78 2.06 7.43
N GLN A 13 0.32 3.20 7.94
CA GLN A 13 1.14 4.12 8.73
C GLN A 13 1.82 3.38 9.90
N PRO A 14 3.15 3.51 10.10
CA PRO A 14 3.84 2.97 11.26
C PRO A 14 3.29 3.55 12.55
N LEU A 15 2.98 2.68 13.53
CA LEU A 15 2.35 3.09 14.78
C LEU A 15 3.26 3.98 15.63
N ASN A 16 4.59 3.78 15.57
CA ASN A 16 5.56 4.66 16.25
C ASN A 16 5.54 6.10 15.76
N LEU A 17 5.21 6.28 14.48
CA LEU A 17 5.03 7.58 13.87
C LEU A 17 3.57 8.08 13.91
N ALA A 18 2.62 7.31 14.44
CA ALA A 18 1.24 7.75 14.58
C ALA A 18 1.08 8.70 15.78
N ALA A 19 0.12 9.64 15.71
CA ALA A 19 -0.11 10.61 16.79
C ALA A 19 -0.38 9.94 18.14
N ALA A 20 -1.13 8.84 18.16
CA ALA A 20 -1.36 8.06 19.37
C ALA A 20 -0.09 7.35 19.86
N GLY A 21 0.72 6.78 18.97
CA GLY A 21 1.98 6.13 19.34
C GLY A 21 2.96 7.09 19.99
N ARG A 22 3.13 8.28 19.40
CA ARG A 22 3.94 9.36 20.00
C ARG A 22 3.47 9.77 21.39
N ARG A 23 2.15 9.76 21.65
CA ARG A 23 1.58 10.11 22.96
C ARG A 23 1.69 8.99 24.00
N LEU A 24 1.60 7.73 23.57
CA LEU A 24 1.52 6.55 24.45
C LEU A 24 2.89 5.93 24.77
N GLY A 25 3.98 6.45 24.21
CA GLY A 25 5.34 5.98 24.52
C GLY A 25 5.68 4.63 23.88
N VAL A 26 5.22 4.37 22.66
CA VAL A 26 5.68 3.21 21.87
C VAL A 26 7.16 3.39 21.46
N PRO A 27 7.87 2.33 21.03
CA PRO A 27 9.28 2.44 20.62
C PRO A 27 9.48 3.55 19.58
N GLU A 28 10.51 4.38 19.77
CA GLU A 28 10.77 5.55 18.90
C GLU A 28 11.10 5.13 17.46
N ALA A 29 11.87 4.06 17.31
CA ALA A 29 12.33 3.55 16.02
C ALA A 29 11.76 2.16 15.72
N CYS A 30 11.13 2.05 14.54
CA CYS A 30 10.67 0.79 13.95
C CYS A 30 11.11 0.76 12.47
N PRO A 31 12.41 0.58 12.18
CA PRO A 31 12.98 0.83 10.85
C PRO A 31 12.35 0.00 9.73
N VAL A 32 11.94 -1.24 10.04
CA VAL A 32 11.24 -2.10 9.07
C VAL A 32 9.85 -1.56 8.76
N SER A 33 9.06 -1.21 9.78
CA SER A 33 7.72 -0.66 9.59
C SER A 33 7.79 0.67 8.84
N GLU A 34 8.71 1.55 9.23
CA GLU A 34 8.96 2.83 8.57
C GLU A 34 9.32 2.65 7.09
N SER A 35 10.28 1.76 6.79
CA SER A 35 10.69 1.49 5.41
C SER A 35 9.61 0.84 4.55
N VAL A 36 8.87 -0.13 5.08
CA VAL A 36 7.86 -0.86 4.28
C VAL A 36 6.63 0.02 4.02
N SER A 37 6.19 0.79 5.01
CA SER A 37 4.98 1.61 4.90
C SER A 37 5.00 2.65 3.78
N THR A 38 6.19 3.13 3.39
CA THR A 38 6.38 4.18 2.38
C THR A 38 6.43 3.66 0.94
N ARG A 39 6.59 2.35 0.76
CA ARG A 39 6.75 1.71 -0.57
C ARG A 39 5.79 0.56 -0.84
N LEU A 40 5.00 0.16 0.17
CA LEU A 40 4.02 -0.91 0.02
C LEU A 40 2.67 -0.36 -0.44
N VAL A 41 2.10 -1.05 -1.43
CA VAL A 41 0.75 -0.80 -1.94
C VAL A 41 -0.05 -2.10 -1.99
N ARG A 42 -1.38 -1.97 -1.96
CA ARG A 42 -2.33 -3.07 -2.15
C ARG A 42 -3.01 -2.92 -3.50
N LEU A 43 -2.96 -3.99 -4.27
CA LEU A 43 -3.72 -4.13 -5.51
C LEU A 43 -5.18 -4.53 -5.19
N PRO A 44 -6.13 -4.26 -6.10
CA PRO A 44 -7.49 -4.73 -5.94
C PRO A 44 -7.56 -6.25 -5.78
N LEU A 45 -8.34 -6.69 -4.79
CA LEU A 45 -8.67 -8.09 -4.56
C LEU A 45 -10.05 -8.17 -3.91
N TYR A 46 -11.03 -8.66 -4.66
CA TYR A 46 -12.41 -8.84 -4.22
C TYR A 46 -13.04 -10.04 -4.94
N ALA A 47 -14.14 -10.56 -4.40
CA ALA A 47 -14.70 -11.85 -4.81
C ALA A 47 -15.13 -11.95 -6.28
N ASN A 48 -15.52 -10.82 -6.88
CA ASN A 48 -16.01 -10.75 -8.26
C ASN A 48 -15.00 -10.08 -9.20
N LEU A 49 -13.72 -10.11 -8.87
CA LEU A 49 -12.66 -9.62 -9.75
C LEU A 49 -12.55 -10.58 -10.94
N ASP A 50 -12.84 -10.11 -12.14
CA ASP A 50 -12.79 -10.94 -13.35
C ASP A 50 -11.39 -10.97 -13.98
N ASP A 51 -11.20 -11.87 -14.94
CA ASP A 51 -9.89 -12.09 -15.57
C ASP A 51 -9.40 -10.85 -16.35
N ASP A 52 -10.32 -10.09 -16.98
CA ASP A 52 -9.98 -8.86 -17.72
C ASP A 52 -9.50 -7.75 -16.74
N GLU A 53 -10.16 -7.63 -15.58
CA GLU A 53 -9.74 -6.73 -14.50
C GLU A 53 -8.37 -7.14 -13.94
N VAL A 54 -8.12 -8.44 -13.72
CA VAL A 54 -6.82 -8.96 -13.27
C VAL A 54 -5.72 -8.63 -14.28
N ASP A 55 -5.96 -8.89 -15.57
CA ASP A 55 -4.99 -8.61 -16.64
C ASP A 55 -4.65 -7.12 -16.72
N LEU A 56 -5.65 -6.24 -16.60
CA LEU A 56 -5.43 -4.80 -16.52
C LEU A 56 -4.56 -4.43 -15.31
N ILE A 57 -4.88 -4.95 -14.13
CA ILE A 57 -4.12 -4.67 -12.90
C ILE A 57 -2.66 -5.11 -13.05
N VAL A 58 -2.43 -6.32 -13.57
CA VAL A 58 -1.08 -6.88 -13.77
C VAL A 58 -0.31 -6.06 -14.80
N GLU A 59 -0.92 -5.74 -15.94
CA GLU A 59 -0.28 -4.93 -16.98
C GLU A 59 0.14 -3.56 -16.43
N GLN A 60 -0.76 -2.87 -15.72
CA GLN A 60 -0.47 -1.55 -15.16
C GLN A 60 0.60 -1.63 -14.06
N ALA A 61 0.65 -2.72 -13.28
CA ALA A 61 1.68 -2.92 -12.27
C ALA A 61 3.06 -3.16 -12.90
N LEU A 62 3.13 -3.93 -13.98
CA LEU A 62 4.39 -4.19 -14.71
C LEU A 62 4.94 -2.96 -15.44
N ARG A 63 4.10 -1.97 -15.76
CA ARG A 63 4.52 -0.69 -16.35
C ARG A 63 5.14 0.28 -15.35
N PHE A 64 5.01 0.03 -14.04
CA PHE A 64 5.57 0.90 -13.03
C PHE A 64 7.11 0.88 -13.04
N VAL A 65 7.71 2.06 -13.10
CA VAL A 65 9.15 2.26 -12.95
C VAL A 65 9.36 3.18 -11.74
N PRO A 66 10.16 2.79 -10.72
CA PRO A 66 10.37 3.58 -9.50
C PRO A 66 11.01 4.94 -9.73
#